data_AF-A0A958M8S4-F1
#
_entry.id   AF-A0A958M8S4-F1
#
_cell.length_a   1.000
_cell.length_b   1.000
_cell.length_c   1.000
_cell.angle_alpha   90.00
_cell.angle_beta   90.00
_cell.angle_gamma   90.00
#
_symmetry.space_group_name_H-M   'P 1'
#
loop_
_entity.id
_entity.type
_entity.pdbx_description
1 polymer ?
#
loop_
_entity_poly.entity_id
_entity_poly.type
_entity_poly.pdbx_seq_one_letter_code
_entity_poly.pdbx_strand_id
1 'polypeptide(L)'
;LPRGLQNNRGLERFNEHARGVSLHEKQQEERTGATKDERRQLMTNAWRQSDSGKEFVRTLQQQGFLLARGQRGYVVVDAHGEIHSLARQIEGVKTKEVKARLKDDCPLEQLQEAETVQETLRQRSREQLKNKASEAFQKHAANQWDVLKQKQQARRTALQEKRKQMMTRHRTERQALLKTQEKERRALTRKQEKEKPKGLKALLGKVTGKQITLKHKHQQEMRELQTKQKKGFKTLVARHNREAKTLNRRFHALGAVEKREARSLSTALQRRQLISLAQEFRKAQKESQKTIKPDFTRAAQTVTQEKTSGQGLAPSPSQGQKIEAIRETGQDIVRPAQAEAMQEQDSLGEAFRRAQKQKEKREQAKDRDRGDPGRTRDRGRGH
;
A
#
# COMPACT_ATOMS: atom_id res chain seq x y z
N LEU A 1 -6.71 -32.19 -11.10
CA LEU A 1 -5.90 -31.07 -10.58
C LEU A 1 -6.69 -29.75 -10.70
N PRO A 2 -6.66 -28.84 -9.70
CA PRO A 2 -7.31 -27.52 -9.78
C PRO A 2 -6.76 -26.68 -10.95
N ARG A 3 -7.59 -25.83 -11.57
CA ARG A 3 -7.26 -25.06 -12.80
C ARG A 3 -6.01 -24.17 -12.70
N GLY A 4 -5.59 -23.78 -11.48
CA GLY A 4 -4.37 -23.01 -11.23
C GLY A 4 -3.06 -23.80 -11.25
N LEU A 5 -3.13 -25.14 -11.23
CA LEU A 5 -2.00 -26.07 -11.18
C LEU A 5 -1.70 -26.76 -12.52
N GLN A 6 -2.47 -26.48 -13.57
CA GLN A 6 -2.28 -27.08 -14.89
C GLN A 6 -1.09 -26.50 -15.67
N ASN A 7 -0.60 -25.31 -15.29
CA ASN A 7 0.50 -24.64 -15.96
C ASN A 7 1.76 -24.63 -15.08
N ASN A 8 2.54 -25.70 -15.14
CA ASN A 8 3.90 -25.73 -14.59
C ASN A 8 4.82 -24.90 -15.50
N ARG A 9 4.86 -23.58 -15.29
CA ARG A 9 5.64 -22.61 -16.11
C ARG A 9 7.18 -22.68 -15.92
N GLY A 10 7.71 -23.79 -15.41
CA GLY A 10 9.16 -24.03 -15.27
C GLY A 10 9.98 -22.90 -14.63
N LEU A 11 11.26 -22.82 -15.00
CA LEU A 11 12.24 -21.80 -14.57
C LEU A 11 11.91 -20.39 -15.09
N GLU A 12 11.11 -20.24 -16.14
CA GLU A 12 10.75 -18.94 -16.72
C GLU A 12 9.90 -18.08 -15.79
N ARG A 13 9.12 -18.70 -14.90
CA ARG A 13 8.31 -17.99 -13.89
C ARG A 13 9.15 -17.11 -12.96
N PHE A 14 10.40 -17.50 -12.70
CA PHE A 14 11.31 -16.75 -11.82
C PHE A 14 11.95 -15.54 -12.51
N ASN A 15 12.15 -15.61 -13.83
CA ASN A 15 12.75 -14.53 -14.61
C ASN A 15 11.77 -13.38 -14.89
N GLU A 16 10.47 -13.65 -15.04
CA GLU A 16 9.44 -12.59 -15.17
C GLU A 16 9.32 -11.75 -13.89
N HIS A 17 9.35 -12.39 -12.71
CA HIS A 17 9.34 -11.69 -11.43
C HIS A 17 10.60 -10.84 -11.19
N ALA A 18 11.74 -11.22 -11.78
CA ALA A 18 12.97 -10.44 -11.73
C ALA A 18 12.93 -9.17 -12.61
N ARG A 19 12.08 -9.14 -13.65
CA ARG A 19 11.89 -8.00 -14.56
C ARG A 19 10.81 -7.03 -14.08
N GLY A 20 9.90 -7.47 -13.19
CA GLY A 20 8.86 -6.62 -12.63
C GLY A 20 9.35 -5.70 -11.50
N VAL A 21 8.74 -4.52 -11.37
CA VAL A 21 8.93 -3.65 -10.19
C VAL A 21 8.49 -4.46 -8.95
N SER A 22 9.42 -4.67 -8.02
CA SER A 22 9.13 -5.38 -6.76
C SER A 22 7.97 -4.70 -6.03
N LEU A 23 7.13 -5.47 -5.33
CA LEU A 23 6.06 -4.91 -4.49
C LEU A 23 6.60 -3.89 -3.47
N HIS A 24 7.82 -4.11 -2.99
CA HIS A 24 8.51 -3.18 -2.11
C HIS A 24 8.82 -1.85 -2.81
N GLU A 25 9.35 -1.93 -4.03
CA GLU A 25 9.67 -0.74 -4.84
C GLU A 25 8.39 0.01 -5.21
N LYS A 26 7.34 -0.68 -5.63
CA LYS A 26 6.04 -0.06 -5.91
C LYS A 26 5.47 0.64 -4.67
N GLN A 27 5.64 0.06 -3.49
CA GLN A 27 5.24 0.70 -2.24
C GLN A 27 6.09 1.92 -1.90
N GLN A 28 7.38 1.91 -2.25
CA GLN A 28 8.26 3.08 -2.12
C GLN A 28 7.84 4.19 -3.08
N GLU A 29 7.62 3.88 -4.36
CA GLU A 29 7.10 4.82 -5.37
C GLU A 29 5.74 5.41 -4.94
N GLU A 30 4.87 4.60 -4.34
CA GLU A 30 3.59 5.07 -3.80
C GLU A 30 3.74 6.07 -2.64
N ARG A 31 4.81 5.95 -1.83
CA ARG A 31 5.09 6.83 -0.68
C ARG A 31 5.83 8.10 -1.07
N THR A 32 6.84 7.98 -1.93
CA THR A 32 7.72 9.09 -2.35
C THR A 32 7.12 9.86 -3.52
N GLY A 33 6.32 9.20 -4.36
CA GLY A 33 5.81 9.77 -5.60
C GLY A 33 6.84 9.88 -6.72
N ALA A 34 8.08 9.43 -6.50
CA ALA A 34 9.14 9.37 -7.50
C ALA A 34 9.35 7.92 -7.94
N THR A 35 9.44 7.69 -9.25
CA THR A 35 9.70 6.36 -9.80
C THR A 35 11.13 5.91 -9.51
N LYS A 36 11.37 4.60 -9.51
CA LYS A 36 12.72 4.04 -9.40
C LYS A 36 13.67 4.62 -10.44
N ASP A 37 13.19 4.80 -11.67
CA ASP A 37 14.00 5.24 -12.80
C ASP A 37 14.38 6.71 -12.68
N GLU A 38 13.44 7.58 -12.30
CA GLU A 38 13.73 9.01 -12.01
C GLU A 38 14.80 9.15 -10.93
N ARG A 39 14.68 8.40 -9.82
CA ARG A 39 15.66 8.43 -8.74
C ARG A 39 17.03 7.95 -9.21
N ARG A 40 17.08 6.85 -9.96
CA ARG A 40 18.34 6.31 -10.54
C ARG A 40 18.99 7.30 -11.48
N GLN A 41 18.21 7.98 -12.33
CA GLN A 41 18.71 8.99 -13.24
C GLN A 41 19.32 10.18 -12.50
N LEU A 42 18.65 10.71 -11.47
CA LEU A 42 19.18 11.80 -10.64
C LEU A 42 20.53 11.44 -10.02
N MET A 43 20.59 10.27 -9.37
CA MET A 43 21.81 9.80 -8.71
C MET A 43 22.94 9.46 -9.69
N THR A 44 22.61 8.92 -10.86
CA THR A 44 23.58 8.65 -11.92
C THR A 44 24.13 9.94 -12.50
N ASN A 45 23.28 10.95 -12.73
CA ASN A 45 23.72 12.26 -13.20
C ASN A 45 24.62 12.95 -12.17
N ALA A 46 24.27 12.89 -10.88
CA ALA A 46 25.12 13.41 -9.81
C ALA A 46 26.50 12.73 -9.78
N TRP A 47 26.54 11.42 -10.01
CA TRP A 47 27.79 10.65 -10.05
C TRP A 47 28.67 11.02 -11.25
N ARG A 48 28.07 11.26 -12.42
CA ARG A 48 28.78 11.63 -13.65
C ARG A 48 29.27 13.09 -13.65
N GLN A 49 28.58 13.98 -12.95
CA GLN A 49 28.89 15.43 -12.92
C GLN A 49 29.87 15.84 -11.83
N SER A 50 30.12 14.97 -10.85
CA SER A 50 31.13 15.20 -9.83
C SER A 50 32.45 14.63 -10.31
N ASP A 51 33.57 15.18 -9.84
CA ASP A 51 34.91 14.61 -10.03
C ASP A 51 35.45 14.07 -8.69
N SER A 52 35.17 14.74 -7.58
CA SER A 52 35.52 14.28 -6.21
C SER A 52 34.37 13.65 -5.41
N GLY A 53 34.69 12.95 -4.32
CA GLY A 53 33.70 12.39 -3.40
C GLY A 53 32.91 13.48 -2.67
N LYS A 54 33.57 14.58 -2.27
CA LYS A 54 32.93 15.76 -1.69
C LYS A 54 31.92 16.42 -2.62
N GLU A 55 32.27 16.63 -3.88
CA GLU A 55 31.35 17.17 -4.88
C GLU A 55 30.16 16.25 -5.11
N PHE A 56 30.39 14.94 -5.17
CA PHE A 56 29.30 13.98 -5.30
C PHE A 56 28.30 14.09 -4.16
N VAL A 57 28.76 14.15 -2.92
CA VAL A 57 27.89 14.31 -1.74
C VAL A 57 27.14 15.64 -1.77
N ARG A 58 27.81 16.74 -2.17
CA ARG A 58 27.17 18.05 -2.31
C ARG A 58 26.05 18.02 -3.35
N THR A 59 26.29 17.42 -4.52
CA THR A 59 25.29 17.31 -5.60
C THR A 59 24.12 16.42 -5.16
N LEU A 60 24.38 15.31 -4.44
CA LEU A 60 23.32 14.49 -3.85
C LEU A 60 22.44 15.28 -2.88
N GLN A 61 23.05 16.07 -1.99
CA GLN A 61 22.31 16.91 -1.04
C GLN A 61 21.45 17.96 -1.75
N GLN A 62 21.96 18.58 -2.81
CA GLN A 62 21.19 19.53 -3.64
C GLN A 62 19.99 18.86 -4.34
N GLN A 63 20.14 17.59 -4.73
CA GLN A 63 19.06 16.79 -5.30
C GLN A 63 18.10 16.20 -4.23
N GLY A 64 18.32 16.48 -2.94
CA GLY A 64 17.45 16.07 -1.84
C GLY A 64 17.77 14.69 -1.24
N PHE A 65 18.99 14.18 -1.44
CA PHE A 65 19.47 12.93 -0.86
C PHE A 65 20.57 13.18 0.19
N LEU A 66 20.43 12.58 1.37
CA LEU A 66 21.46 12.61 2.41
C LEU A 66 22.25 11.30 2.40
N LEU A 67 23.58 11.40 2.43
CA LEU A 67 24.46 10.25 2.59
C LEU A 67 24.46 9.78 4.04
N ALA A 68 24.33 8.47 4.27
CA ALA A 68 24.32 7.85 5.59
C ALA A 68 25.05 6.50 5.60
N ARG A 69 25.39 6.04 6.80
CA ARG A 69 25.98 4.73 7.05
C ARG A 69 24.87 3.68 7.14
N GLY A 70 24.89 2.70 6.24
CA GLY A 70 24.07 1.50 6.33
C GLY A 70 24.87 0.26 6.75
N GLN A 71 24.18 -0.83 7.08
CA GLN A 71 24.83 -2.07 7.53
C GLN A 71 25.82 -2.67 6.50
N ARG A 72 25.57 -2.48 5.19
CA ARG A 72 26.37 -3.06 4.11
C ARG A 72 27.23 -2.02 3.36
N GLY A 73 27.37 -0.80 3.91
CA GLY A 73 28.16 0.30 3.32
C GLY A 73 27.34 1.57 3.13
N TYR A 74 27.69 2.36 2.10
CA TYR A 74 27.06 3.65 1.83
C TYR A 74 25.62 3.51 1.36
N VAL A 75 24.77 4.34 1.96
CA VAL A 75 23.33 4.37 1.75
C VAL A 75 22.91 5.83 1.64
N VAL A 76 21.86 6.10 0.85
CA VAL A 76 21.25 7.42 0.80
C VAL A 76 19.86 7.39 1.40
N VAL A 77 19.49 8.48 2.05
CA VAL A 77 18.14 8.70 2.58
C VAL A 77 17.52 9.84 1.78
N ASP A 78 16.34 9.59 1.21
CA ASP A 78 15.62 10.62 0.45
C ASP A 78 14.88 11.61 1.37
N ALA A 79 14.31 12.67 0.78
CA ALA A 79 13.53 13.68 1.51
C ALA A 79 12.28 13.11 2.23
N HIS A 80 11.81 11.91 1.85
CA HIS A 80 10.69 11.21 2.47
C HIS A 80 11.14 10.27 3.61
N GLY A 81 12.46 10.17 3.83
CA GLY A 81 13.06 9.27 4.80
C GLY A 81 13.08 7.82 4.33
N GLU A 82 13.02 7.52 3.04
CA GLU A 82 13.25 6.18 2.49
C GLU A 82 14.74 5.94 2.26
N ILE A 83 15.17 4.72 2.55
CA ILE A 83 16.58 4.33 2.59
C ILE A 83 16.92 3.53 1.33
N HIS A 84 17.95 3.95 0.59
CA HIS A 84 18.36 3.31 -0.65
C HIS A 84 19.86 2.97 -0.66
N SER A 85 20.20 1.76 -1.11
CA SER A 85 21.59 1.37 -1.32
C SER A 85 22.18 2.16 -2.48
N LEU A 86 23.20 2.98 -2.19
CA LEU A 86 23.79 3.93 -3.14
C LEU A 86 24.26 3.25 -4.44
N ALA A 87 25.06 2.18 -4.33
CA ALA A 87 25.61 1.47 -5.48
C ALA A 87 24.53 0.83 -6.39
N ARG A 88 23.32 0.57 -5.88
CA ARG A 88 22.21 0.01 -6.69
C ARG A 88 21.43 1.08 -7.44
N GLN A 89 21.57 2.35 -7.04
CA GLN A 89 20.87 3.45 -7.67
C GLN A 89 21.68 4.11 -8.79
N ILE A 90 23.00 3.94 -8.79
CA ILE A 90 23.87 4.48 -9.84
C ILE A 90 24.02 3.43 -10.94
N GLU A 91 23.78 3.84 -12.19
CA GLU A 91 23.94 2.95 -13.33
C GLU A 91 25.40 2.60 -13.61
N GLY A 92 25.70 1.31 -13.79
CA GLY A 92 27.02 0.81 -14.18
C GLY A 92 28.08 0.77 -13.08
N VAL A 93 27.81 1.34 -11.89
CA VAL A 93 28.82 1.52 -10.84
C VAL A 93 28.78 0.39 -9.81
N LYS A 94 29.95 -0.19 -9.52
CA LYS A 94 30.08 -1.25 -8.50
C LYS A 94 30.26 -0.67 -7.10
N THR A 95 29.88 -1.42 -6.07
CA THR A 95 30.06 -1.01 -4.67
C THR A 95 31.51 -0.69 -4.31
N LYS A 96 32.49 -1.34 -4.96
CA LYS A 96 33.91 -1.05 -4.76
C LYS A 96 34.29 0.34 -5.26
N GLU A 97 33.77 0.77 -6.40
CA GLU A 97 34.01 2.11 -6.98
C GLU A 97 33.39 3.21 -6.11
N VAL A 98 32.15 3.00 -5.64
CA VAL A 98 31.51 3.91 -4.68
C VAL A 98 32.36 4.07 -3.41
N LYS A 99 32.86 2.94 -2.88
CA LYS A 99 33.72 2.97 -1.69
C LYS A 99 35.04 3.68 -1.96
N ALA A 100 35.71 3.38 -3.08
CA ALA A 100 36.99 4.00 -3.42
C ALA A 100 36.88 5.53 -3.50
N ARG A 101 35.81 6.02 -4.14
CA ARG A 101 35.60 7.46 -4.33
C ARG A 101 35.24 8.21 -3.05
N LEU A 102 34.52 7.56 -2.13
CA LEU A 102 34.04 8.17 -0.88
C LEU A 102 34.94 7.92 0.33
N LYS A 103 35.89 6.99 0.26
CA LYS A 103 36.69 6.56 1.42
C LYS A 103 37.48 7.72 2.04
N ASP A 104 38.10 8.54 1.21
CA ASP A 104 39.01 9.60 1.66
C ASP A 104 38.25 10.86 2.10
N ASP A 105 37.14 11.15 1.42
CA ASP A 105 36.34 12.36 1.65
C ASP A 105 35.24 12.18 2.71
N CYS A 106 34.67 10.99 2.82
CA CYS A 106 33.50 10.68 3.66
C CYS A 106 33.59 9.24 4.18
N PRO A 107 34.49 8.94 5.14
CA PRO A 107 34.62 7.60 5.70
C PRO A 107 33.33 7.18 6.43
N LEU A 108 33.00 5.89 6.36
CA LEU A 108 31.77 5.33 6.95
C LEU A 108 31.61 5.56 8.45
N GLU A 109 32.69 5.81 9.17
CA GLU A 109 32.71 6.05 10.62
C GLU A 109 32.26 7.48 10.99
N GLN A 110 32.43 8.43 10.08
CA GLN A 110 32.00 9.82 10.28
C GLN A 110 30.53 10.04 9.88
N LEU A 111 29.93 9.08 9.16
CA LEU A 111 28.54 9.17 8.73
C LEU A 111 27.58 8.72 9.82
N GLN A 112 26.49 9.48 9.99
CA GLN A 112 25.39 9.09 10.86
C GLN A 112 24.72 7.79 10.36
N GLU A 113 24.18 7.03 11.29
CA GLU A 113 23.44 5.81 10.98
C GLU A 113 22.17 6.12 10.17
N ALA A 114 21.89 5.32 9.14
CA ALA A 114 20.76 5.56 8.24
C ALA A 114 19.41 5.63 8.97
N GLU A 115 19.24 4.88 10.08
CA GLU A 115 18.02 4.91 10.89
C GLU A 115 17.82 6.25 11.60
N THR A 116 18.88 6.85 12.16
CA THR A 116 18.80 8.14 12.84
C THR A 116 18.54 9.29 11.86
N VAL A 117 19.18 9.25 10.67
CA VAL A 117 18.92 10.21 9.59
C VAL A 117 17.49 10.06 9.06
N GLN A 118 17.00 8.83 8.90
CA GLN A 118 15.62 8.57 8.49
C GLN A 118 14.61 9.12 9.50
N GLU A 119 14.83 8.89 10.80
CA GLU A 119 13.91 9.35 11.84
C GLU A 119 13.86 10.88 11.94
N THR A 120 15.01 11.54 11.93
CA THR A 120 15.10 13.02 11.96
C THR A 120 14.42 13.65 10.73
N LEU A 121 14.65 13.12 9.53
CA LEU A 121 13.97 13.59 8.32
C LEU A 121 12.46 13.38 8.37
N ARG A 122 12.00 12.21 8.85
CA ARG A 122 10.57 11.93 9.01
C ARG A 122 9.92 12.84 10.03
N GLN A 123 10.58 13.14 11.14
CA GLN A 123 10.10 14.09 12.15
C GLN A 123 9.99 15.49 11.56
N ARG A 124 11.07 15.99 10.93
CA ARG A 124 11.09 17.31 10.29
C ARG A 124 10.03 17.43 9.19
N SER A 125 9.87 16.40 8.36
CA SER A 125 8.83 16.35 7.34
C SER A 125 7.44 16.41 7.95
N ARG A 126 7.17 15.66 9.03
CA ARG A 126 5.88 15.72 9.75
C ARG A 126 5.59 17.10 10.33
N GLU A 127 6.59 17.75 10.92
CA GLU A 127 6.45 19.10 11.45
C GLU A 127 6.20 20.12 10.34
N GLN A 128 6.94 20.05 9.24
CA GLN A 128 6.71 20.91 8.07
C GLN A 128 5.33 20.69 7.46
N LEU A 129 4.88 19.43 7.35
CA LEU A 129 3.53 19.11 6.89
C LEU A 129 2.48 19.68 7.85
N LYS A 130 2.67 19.58 9.17
CA LYS A 130 1.74 20.19 10.13
C LYS A 130 1.70 21.72 9.99
N ASN A 131 2.85 22.37 9.92
CA ASN A 131 2.96 23.82 9.95
C ASN A 131 2.58 24.48 8.61
N LYS A 132 2.79 23.79 7.49
CA LYS A 132 2.48 24.29 6.14
C LYS A 132 1.19 23.70 5.55
N ALA A 133 0.40 22.97 6.34
CA ALA A 133 -0.89 22.48 5.88
C ALA A 133 -1.84 23.66 5.65
N SER A 134 -2.16 23.97 4.39
CA SER A 134 -3.16 24.98 4.08
C SER A 134 -4.52 24.61 4.67
N GLU A 135 -5.29 25.61 5.07
CA GLU A 135 -6.62 25.40 5.65
C GLU A 135 -7.54 24.60 4.70
N ALA A 136 -7.44 24.85 3.40
CA ALA A 136 -8.14 24.10 2.36
C ALA A 136 -7.76 22.61 2.34
N PHE A 137 -6.47 22.29 2.52
CA PHE A 137 -6.02 20.91 2.63
C PHE A 137 -6.55 20.24 3.91
N GLN A 138 -6.53 20.94 5.04
CA GLN A 138 -7.05 20.43 6.32
C GLN A 138 -8.55 20.12 6.22
N LYS A 139 -9.35 21.03 5.63
CA LYS A 139 -10.79 20.81 5.37
C LYS A 139 -11.01 19.61 4.45
N HIS A 140 -10.26 19.52 3.35
CA HIS A 140 -10.34 18.36 2.46
C HIS A 140 -10.00 17.05 3.17
N ALA A 141 -8.92 17.03 3.97
CA ALA A 141 -8.52 15.85 4.74
C ALA A 141 -9.61 15.44 5.74
N ALA A 142 -10.19 16.39 6.48
CA ALA A 142 -11.29 16.14 7.41
C ALA A 142 -12.51 15.52 6.72
N ASN A 143 -12.95 16.11 5.60
CA ASN A 143 -14.08 15.60 4.82
C ASN A 143 -13.84 14.15 4.34
N GLN A 144 -12.62 13.84 3.89
CA GLN A 144 -12.26 12.47 3.47
C GLN A 144 -12.30 11.48 4.64
N TRP A 145 -11.84 11.89 5.82
CA TRP A 145 -11.94 11.08 7.04
C TRP A 145 -13.39 10.85 7.46
N ASP A 146 -14.25 11.88 7.38
CA ASP A 146 -15.66 11.76 7.74
C ASP A 146 -16.41 10.82 6.81
N VAL A 147 -16.20 10.95 5.48
CA VAL A 147 -16.77 10.03 4.50
C VAL A 147 -16.32 8.59 4.76
N LEU A 148 -15.04 8.38 5.07
CA LEU A 148 -14.54 7.04 5.41
C LEU A 148 -15.21 6.51 6.68
N LYS A 149 -15.28 7.33 7.74
CA LYS A 149 -15.89 6.97 9.02
C LYS A 149 -17.36 6.61 8.87
N GLN A 150 -18.12 7.36 8.08
CA GLN A 150 -19.53 7.06 7.78
C GLN A 150 -19.67 5.70 7.07
N LYS A 151 -18.84 5.42 6.06
CA LYS A 151 -18.83 4.12 5.36
C LYS A 151 -18.51 2.96 6.31
N GLN A 152 -17.52 3.14 7.18
CA GLN A 152 -17.14 2.13 8.19
C GLN A 152 -18.26 1.94 9.22
N GLN A 153 -18.88 3.01 9.69
CA GLN A 153 -19.99 2.97 10.63
C GLN A 153 -21.18 2.21 10.04
N ALA A 154 -21.57 2.48 8.79
CA ALA A 154 -22.65 1.76 8.11
C ALA A 154 -22.37 0.23 8.00
N ARG A 155 -21.13 -0.17 7.75
CA ARG A 155 -20.74 -1.60 7.74
C ARG A 155 -20.80 -2.22 9.14
N ARG A 156 -20.36 -1.47 10.17
CA ARG A 156 -20.40 -1.92 11.57
C ARG A 156 -21.82 -2.06 12.09
N THR A 157 -22.70 -1.11 11.81
CA THR A 157 -24.10 -1.16 12.24
C THR A 157 -24.81 -2.37 11.64
N ALA A 158 -24.58 -2.68 10.36
CA ALA A 158 -25.13 -3.88 9.72
C ALA A 158 -24.67 -5.19 10.40
N LEU A 159 -23.41 -5.28 10.85
CA LEU A 159 -22.92 -6.44 11.60
C LEU A 159 -23.41 -6.48 13.05
N GLN A 160 -23.54 -5.32 13.70
CA GLN A 160 -24.10 -5.20 15.04
C GLN A 160 -25.57 -5.65 15.05
N GLU A 161 -26.33 -5.31 14.02
CA GLU A 161 -27.72 -5.76 13.88
C GLU A 161 -27.80 -7.29 13.77
N LYS A 162 -26.94 -7.90 12.94
CA LYS A 162 -26.80 -9.37 12.88
C LYS A 162 -26.44 -9.98 14.24
N ARG A 163 -25.61 -9.31 15.04
CA ARG A 163 -25.29 -9.75 16.41
C ARG A 163 -26.51 -9.70 17.31
N LYS A 164 -27.28 -8.62 17.28
CA LYS A 164 -28.53 -8.48 18.07
C LYS A 164 -29.54 -9.57 17.69
N GLN A 165 -29.75 -9.79 16.40
CA GLN A 165 -30.62 -10.86 15.89
C GLN A 165 -30.15 -12.26 16.31
N MET A 166 -28.85 -12.53 16.26
CA MET A 166 -28.30 -13.79 16.75
C MET A 166 -28.54 -13.96 18.25
N MET A 167 -28.29 -12.93 19.07
CA MET A 167 -28.48 -12.99 20.52
C MET A 167 -29.94 -13.19 20.93
N THR A 168 -30.88 -12.53 20.23
CA THR A 168 -32.32 -12.72 20.47
C THR A 168 -32.77 -14.13 20.12
N ARG A 169 -32.30 -14.68 18.99
CA ARG A 169 -32.51 -16.10 18.64
C ARG A 169 -31.93 -17.04 19.69
N HIS A 170 -30.68 -16.84 20.12
CA HIS A 170 -30.06 -17.68 21.15
C HIS A 170 -30.84 -17.65 22.47
N ARG A 171 -31.35 -16.47 22.87
CA ARG A 171 -32.16 -16.31 24.08
C ARG A 171 -33.48 -17.08 23.97
N THR A 172 -34.21 -16.90 22.87
CA THR A 172 -35.51 -17.56 22.65
C THR A 172 -35.36 -19.07 22.58
N GLU A 173 -34.35 -19.58 21.90
CA GLU A 173 -34.06 -21.02 21.82
C GLU A 173 -33.70 -21.62 23.19
N ARG A 174 -32.89 -20.94 24.01
CA ARG A 174 -32.57 -21.38 25.37
C ARG A 174 -33.81 -21.42 26.24
N GLN A 175 -34.66 -20.39 26.17
CA GLN A 175 -35.92 -20.34 26.91
C GLN A 175 -36.87 -21.47 26.47
N ALA A 176 -36.97 -21.73 25.16
CA ALA A 176 -37.78 -22.82 24.64
C ALA A 176 -37.28 -24.18 25.14
N LEU A 177 -35.96 -24.42 25.10
CA LEU A 177 -35.36 -25.65 25.62
C LEU A 177 -35.65 -25.83 27.11
N LEU A 178 -35.47 -24.79 27.92
CA LEU A 178 -35.77 -24.85 29.35
C LEU A 178 -37.23 -25.21 29.62
N LYS A 179 -38.18 -24.56 28.92
CA LYS A 179 -39.61 -24.86 29.05
C LYS A 179 -39.93 -26.31 28.68
N THR A 180 -39.35 -26.84 27.61
CA THR A 180 -39.52 -28.25 27.22
C THR A 180 -38.97 -29.18 28.29
N GLN A 181 -37.76 -28.92 28.79
CA GLN A 181 -37.13 -29.72 29.85
C GLN A 181 -37.89 -29.68 31.17
N GLU A 182 -38.54 -28.56 31.51
CA GLU A 182 -39.42 -28.46 32.68
C GLU A 182 -40.70 -29.28 32.50
N LYS A 183 -41.32 -29.23 31.32
CA LYS A 183 -42.50 -30.06 31.00
C LYS A 183 -42.18 -31.55 31.11
N GLU A 184 -41.06 -31.99 30.55
CA GLU A 184 -40.59 -33.39 30.66
C GLU A 184 -40.37 -33.81 32.11
N ARG A 185 -39.69 -32.96 32.91
CA ARG A 185 -39.46 -33.22 34.34
C ARG A 185 -40.78 -33.35 35.08
N ARG A 186 -41.72 -32.42 34.89
CA ARG A 186 -43.06 -32.46 35.50
C ARG A 186 -43.85 -33.70 35.09
N ALA A 187 -43.78 -34.09 33.82
CA ALA A 187 -44.46 -35.28 33.32
C ALA A 187 -43.91 -36.56 33.95
N LEU A 188 -42.58 -36.70 34.07
CA LEU A 188 -41.96 -37.83 34.78
C LEU A 188 -42.34 -37.82 36.26
N THR A 189 -42.26 -36.69 36.96
CA THR A 189 -42.66 -36.61 38.37
C THR A 189 -44.11 -37.02 38.57
N ARG A 190 -45.03 -36.55 37.72
CA ARG A 190 -46.46 -36.95 37.75
C ARG A 190 -46.64 -38.44 37.48
N LYS A 191 -45.88 -39.03 36.55
CA LYS A 191 -45.90 -40.48 36.29
C LYS A 191 -45.44 -41.25 37.52
N GLN A 192 -44.33 -40.85 38.14
CA GLN A 192 -43.80 -41.46 39.36
C GLN A 192 -44.76 -41.31 40.54
N GLU A 193 -45.46 -40.18 40.67
CA GLU A 193 -46.48 -39.98 41.70
C GLU A 193 -47.68 -40.91 41.56
N LYS A 194 -48.09 -41.21 40.32
CA LYS A 194 -49.17 -42.18 40.03
C LYS A 194 -48.74 -43.63 40.32
N GLU A 195 -47.50 -43.99 40.03
CA GLU A 195 -46.97 -45.36 40.24
C GLU A 195 -46.65 -45.67 41.71
N LYS A 196 -46.48 -44.65 42.57
CA LYS A 196 -46.17 -44.86 44.00
C LYS A 196 -47.34 -45.58 44.72
N PRO A 197 -47.09 -46.72 45.39
CA PRO A 197 -48.11 -47.39 46.18
C PRO A 197 -48.53 -46.51 47.36
N LYS A 198 -49.83 -46.46 47.67
CA LYS A 198 -50.42 -45.68 48.77
C LYS A 198 -50.98 -46.60 49.86
N GLY A 199 -51.08 -46.08 51.09
CA GLY A 199 -51.70 -46.78 52.23
C GLY A 199 -51.01 -48.12 52.57
N LEU A 200 -51.80 -49.15 52.86
CA LEU A 200 -51.31 -50.48 53.25
C LEU A 200 -50.38 -51.13 52.21
N LYS A 201 -50.57 -50.89 50.91
CA LYS A 201 -49.66 -51.35 49.84
C LYS A 201 -48.25 -50.77 49.98
N ALA A 202 -48.13 -49.54 50.51
CA ALA A 202 -46.85 -48.94 50.79
C ALA A 202 -46.14 -49.65 51.96
N LEU A 203 -46.86 -49.96 53.04
CA LEU A 203 -46.32 -50.67 54.20
C LEU A 203 -45.84 -52.07 53.83
N LEU A 204 -46.65 -52.85 53.09
CA LEU A 204 -46.28 -54.16 52.57
C LEU A 204 -45.07 -54.08 51.62
N GLY A 205 -44.99 -53.02 50.81
CA GLY A 205 -43.87 -52.77 49.90
C GLY A 205 -42.54 -52.45 50.61
N LYS A 206 -42.57 -51.98 51.86
CA LYS A 206 -41.37 -51.76 52.68
C LYS A 206 -40.79 -53.08 53.19
N VAL A 207 -41.68 -53.95 53.70
CA VAL A 207 -41.29 -55.26 54.24
C VAL A 207 -40.82 -56.20 53.13
N THR A 208 -41.46 -56.15 51.96
CA THR A 208 -41.10 -56.99 50.79
C THR A 208 -40.00 -56.42 49.90
N GLY A 209 -39.42 -55.25 50.23
CA GLY A 209 -38.36 -54.62 49.44
C GLY A 209 -38.77 -54.02 48.08
N LYS A 210 -40.01 -54.22 47.62
CA LYS A 210 -40.54 -53.69 46.33
C LYS A 210 -40.42 -52.17 46.20
N GLN A 211 -40.39 -51.43 47.31
CA GLN A 211 -40.15 -49.98 47.27
C GLN A 211 -38.72 -49.62 46.87
N ILE A 212 -37.72 -50.44 47.20
CA ILE A 212 -36.32 -50.18 46.90
C ILE A 212 -36.10 -50.28 45.38
N THR A 213 -36.63 -51.32 44.76
CA THR A 213 -36.54 -51.53 43.30
C THR A 213 -37.26 -50.43 42.52
N LEU A 214 -38.47 -50.03 42.95
CA LEU A 214 -39.21 -48.93 42.35
C LEU A 214 -38.46 -47.59 42.46
N LYS A 215 -37.86 -47.31 43.63
CA LYS A 215 -36.99 -46.12 43.81
C LYS A 215 -35.78 -46.17 42.88
N HIS A 216 -35.13 -47.33 42.73
CA HIS A 216 -33.99 -47.47 41.84
C HIS A 216 -34.39 -47.23 40.38
N LYS A 217 -35.52 -47.77 39.92
CA LYS A 217 -36.07 -47.52 38.58
C LYS A 217 -36.34 -46.02 38.36
N HIS A 218 -37.03 -45.35 39.29
CA HIS A 218 -37.27 -43.91 39.20
C HIS A 218 -35.96 -43.10 39.15
N GLN A 219 -34.94 -43.51 39.93
CA GLN A 219 -33.62 -42.88 39.89
C GLN A 219 -32.92 -43.08 38.54
N GLN A 220 -33.00 -44.27 37.94
CA GLN A 220 -32.46 -44.55 36.61
C GLN A 220 -33.16 -43.68 35.54
N GLU A 221 -34.50 -43.64 35.53
CA GLU A 221 -35.28 -42.80 34.61
C GLU A 221 -34.92 -41.30 34.73
N MET A 222 -34.73 -40.81 35.96
CA MET A 222 -34.29 -39.43 36.20
C MET A 222 -32.86 -39.18 35.71
N ARG A 223 -31.94 -40.13 35.92
CA ARG A 223 -30.56 -40.04 35.39
C ARG A 223 -30.56 -40.02 33.87
N GLU A 224 -31.33 -40.90 33.23
CA GLU A 224 -31.48 -40.92 31.78
C GLU A 224 -32.03 -39.60 31.23
N LEU A 225 -33.09 -39.07 31.83
CA LEU A 225 -33.62 -37.76 31.43
C LEU A 225 -32.53 -36.68 31.58
N GLN A 226 -31.85 -36.62 32.72
CA GLN A 226 -30.78 -35.63 32.94
C GLN A 226 -29.65 -35.75 31.91
N THR A 227 -29.23 -36.97 31.56
CA THR A 227 -28.19 -37.17 30.54
C THR A 227 -28.67 -36.71 29.16
N LYS A 228 -29.91 -37.00 28.77
CA LYS A 228 -30.52 -36.52 27.52
C LYS A 228 -30.58 -34.98 27.51
N GLN A 229 -31.04 -34.36 28.59
CA GLN A 229 -31.12 -32.91 28.72
C GLN A 229 -29.74 -32.24 28.70
N LYS A 230 -28.74 -32.82 29.38
CA LYS A 230 -27.34 -32.36 29.32
C LYS A 230 -26.78 -32.44 27.89
N LYS A 231 -27.02 -33.53 27.16
CA LYS A 231 -26.62 -33.67 25.75
C LYS A 231 -27.30 -32.61 24.89
N GLY A 232 -28.61 -32.42 25.03
CA GLY A 232 -29.37 -31.38 24.32
C GLY A 232 -28.84 -29.96 24.58
N PHE A 233 -28.56 -29.62 25.84
CA PHE A 233 -27.97 -28.32 26.17
C PHE A 233 -26.56 -28.15 25.58
N LYS A 234 -25.69 -29.16 25.69
CA LYS A 234 -24.34 -29.14 25.12
C LYS A 234 -24.35 -28.91 23.61
N THR A 235 -25.24 -29.60 22.89
CA THR A 235 -25.36 -29.43 21.42
C THR A 235 -25.85 -28.03 21.05
N LEU A 236 -26.83 -27.48 21.77
CA LEU A 236 -27.31 -26.11 21.58
C LEU A 236 -26.20 -25.08 21.81
N VAL A 237 -25.48 -25.19 22.93
CA VAL A 237 -24.35 -24.30 23.26
C VAL A 237 -23.24 -24.41 22.22
N ALA A 238 -22.89 -25.62 21.78
CA ALA A 238 -21.88 -25.82 20.74
C ALA A 238 -22.28 -25.12 19.43
N ARG A 239 -23.55 -25.19 19.03
CA ARG A 239 -24.07 -24.46 17.86
C ARG A 239 -23.96 -22.94 18.05
N HIS A 240 -24.45 -22.42 19.18
CA HIS A 240 -24.37 -20.98 19.50
C HIS A 240 -22.92 -20.47 19.47
N ASN A 241 -21.98 -21.22 20.01
CA ASN A 241 -20.57 -20.88 20.02
C ASN A 241 -19.97 -20.84 18.60
N ARG A 242 -20.36 -21.76 17.71
CA ARG A 242 -19.92 -21.75 16.30
C ARG A 242 -20.44 -20.53 15.54
N GLU A 243 -21.71 -20.17 15.76
CA GLU A 243 -22.32 -18.97 15.17
C GLU A 243 -21.63 -17.69 15.67
N ALA A 244 -21.43 -17.57 16.98
CA ALA A 244 -20.73 -16.45 17.60
C ALA A 244 -19.28 -16.33 17.09
N LYS A 245 -18.55 -17.46 16.96
CA LYS A 245 -17.19 -17.49 16.41
C LYS A 245 -17.16 -17.04 14.96
N THR A 246 -18.14 -17.45 14.16
CA THR A 246 -18.26 -17.04 12.75
C THR A 246 -18.51 -15.54 12.64
N LEU A 247 -19.37 -14.99 13.50
CA LEU A 247 -19.63 -13.55 13.54
C LEU A 247 -18.42 -12.76 14.03
N ASN A 248 -17.72 -13.24 15.06
CA ASN A 248 -16.49 -12.61 15.55
C ASN A 248 -15.40 -12.57 14.48
N ARG A 249 -15.24 -13.65 13.69
CA ARG A 249 -14.33 -13.65 12.54
C ARG A 249 -14.68 -12.54 11.54
N ARG A 250 -15.96 -12.29 11.28
CA ARG A 250 -16.41 -11.19 10.40
C ARG A 250 -16.06 -9.82 11.00
N PHE A 251 -16.23 -9.63 12.30
CA PHE A 251 -15.80 -8.40 12.97
C PHE A 251 -14.28 -8.19 12.88
N HIS A 252 -13.48 -9.23 13.12
CA HIS A 252 -12.03 -9.14 12.96
C HIS A 252 -11.61 -8.83 11.52
N ALA A 253 -12.22 -9.51 10.55
CA ALA A 253 -11.96 -9.26 9.14
C ALA A 253 -12.33 -7.80 8.75
N LEU A 254 -13.48 -7.31 9.21
CA LEU A 254 -13.88 -5.92 9.01
C LEU A 254 -12.86 -4.95 9.64
N GLY A 255 -12.45 -5.19 10.90
CA GLY A 255 -11.45 -4.35 11.57
C GLY A 255 -10.10 -4.33 10.85
N ALA A 256 -9.69 -5.43 10.22
CA ALA A 256 -8.48 -5.47 9.40
C ALA A 256 -8.63 -4.64 8.11
N VAL A 257 -9.80 -4.69 7.46
CA VAL A 257 -10.11 -3.85 6.30
C VAL A 257 -10.13 -2.37 6.68
N GLU A 258 -10.82 -2.00 7.76
CA GLU A 258 -10.90 -0.61 8.25
C GLU A 258 -9.52 -0.03 8.57
N LYS A 259 -8.64 -0.81 9.21
CA LYS A 259 -7.24 -0.43 9.45
C LYS A 259 -6.48 -0.21 8.15
N ARG A 260 -6.71 -1.05 7.14
CA ARG A 260 -6.06 -0.90 5.83
C ARG A 260 -6.55 0.35 5.10
N GLU A 261 -7.86 0.61 5.12
CA GLU A 261 -8.46 1.81 4.53
C GLU A 261 -7.96 3.10 5.20
N ALA A 262 -7.88 3.11 6.53
CA ALA A 262 -7.35 4.26 7.28
C ALA A 262 -5.87 4.53 6.94
N ARG A 263 -5.06 3.46 6.83
CA ARG A 263 -3.67 3.58 6.38
C ARG A 263 -3.57 4.09 4.95
N SER A 264 -4.36 3.53 4.02
CA SER A 264 -4.34 3.98 2.62
C SER A 264 -4.78 5.43 2.49
N LEU A 265 -5.78 5.87 3.25
CA LEU A 265 -6.23 7.26 3.26
C LEU A 265 -5.15 8.19 3.81
N SER A 266 -4.52 7.82 4.92
CA SER A 266 -3.42 8.57 5.52
C SER A 266 -2.24 8.71 4.55
N THR A 267 -1.84 7.62 3.88
CA THR A 267 -0.78 7.66 2.86
C THR A 267 -1.17 8.52 1.66
N ALA A 268 -2.41 8.43 1.18
CA ALA A 268 -2.90 9.23 0.06
C ALA A 268 -2.92 10.73 0.39
N LEU A 269 -3.35 11.10 1.59
CA LEU A 269 -3.35 12.49 2.06
C LEU A 269 -1.92 13.02 2.22
N GLN A 270 -1.02 12.25 2.84
CA GLN A 270 0.38 12.63 3.00
C GLN A 270 1.05 12.84 1.63
N ARG A 271 0.83 11.93 0.67
CA ARG A 271 1.34 12.07 -0.70
C ARG A 271 0.83 13.34 -1.36
N ARG A 272 -0.49 13.60 -1.29
CA ARG A 272 -1.08 14.80 -1.89
C ARG A 272 -0.46 16.08 -1.30
N GLN A 273 -0.22 16.09 0.01
CA GLN A 273 0.39 17.22 0.69
C GLN A 273 1.85 17.42 0.29
N LEU A 274 2.62 16.35 0.17
CA LEU A 274 4.00 16.43 -0.32
C LEU A 274 4.06 16.93 -1.76
N ILE A 275 3.17 16.47 -2.63
CA ILE A 275 3.05 16.95 -4.01
C ILE A 275 2.72 18.45 -4.04
N SER A 276 1.78 18.91 -3.21
CA SER A 276 1.44 20.34 -3.18
C SER A 276 2.62 21.19 -2.71
N LEU A 277 3.33 20.77 -1.66
CA LEU A 277 4.53 21.46 -1.18
C LEU A 277 5.64 21.46 -2.24
N ALA A 278 5.88 20.35 -2.93
CA ALA A 278 6.87 20.26 -4.00
C ALA A 278 6.53 21.19 -5.17
N GLN A 279 5.24 21.33 -5.52
CA GLN A 279 4.79 22.27 -6.53
C GLN A 279 5.00 23.72 -6.10
N GLU A 280 4.73 24.05 -4.84
CA GLU A 280 4.99 25.39 -4.27
C GLU A 280 6.49 25.72 -4.31
N PHE A 281 7.35 24.79 -3.89
CA PHE A 281 8.81 24.96 -4.00
C PHE A 281 9.29 25.17 -5.43
N ARG A 282 8.78 24.38 -6.39
CA ARG A 282 9.12 24.56 -7.82
C ARG A 282 8.66 25.91 -8.36
N LYS A 283 7.50 26.42 -7.93
CA LYS A 283 7.02 27.76 -8.31
C LYS A 283 7.94 28.85 -7.73
N ALA A 284 8.26 28.78 -6.44
CA ALA A 284 9.16 29.73 -5.79
C ALA A 284 10.56 29.77 -6.44
N GLN A 285 11.11 28.61 -6.82
CA GLN A 285 12.39 28.55 -7.55
C GLN A 285 12.30 29.19 -8.95
N LYS A 286 11.20 29.00 -9.68
CA LYS A 286 10.99 29.66 -10.98
C LYS A 286 10.86 31.18 -10.81
N GLU A 287 10.20 31.63 -9.76
CA GLU A 287 10.03 33.05 -9.46
C GLU A 287 11.36 33.70 -9.09
N SER A 288 12.18 33.08 -8.22
CA SER A 288 13.51 33.60 -7.89
C SER A 288 14.45 33.61 -9.10
N GLN A 289 14.41 32.58 -9.97
CA GLN A 289 15.18 32.60 -11.21
C GLN A 289 14.70 33.69 -12.19
N LYS A 290 13.40 34.01 -12.20
CA LYS A 290 12.86 35.12 -13.00
C LYS A 290 13.32 36.48 -12.47
N THR A 291 13.48 36.66 -11.16
CA THR A 291 13.97 37.93 -10.58
C THR A 291 15.48 38.11 -10.70
N ILE A 292 16.25 37.03 -10.73
CA ILE A 292 17.71 37.08 -10.89
C ILE A 292 18.12 37.45 -12.33
N LYS A 293 17.40 36.95 -13.35
CA LYS A 293 17.70 37.23 -14.77
C LYS A 293 17.74 38.73 -15.14
N PRO A 294 16.79 39.60 -14.73
CA PRO A 294 16.84 41.03 -15.03
C PRO A 294 18.04 41.74 -14.38
N ASP A 295 18.45 41.32 -13.17
CA ASP A 295 19.59 41.91 -12.47
C ASP A 295 20.93 41.60 -13.16
N PHE A 296 21.11 40.36 -13.67
CA PHE A 296 22.27 40.02 -14.49
C PHE A 296 22.26 40.72 -15.84
N THR A 297 21.09 40.90 -16.49
CA THR A 297 21.02 41.68 -17.74
C THR A 297 21.27 43.17 -17.51
N ARG A 298 20.87 43.72 -16.35
CA ARG A 298 21.13 45.11 -15.97
C ARG A 298 22.60 45.33 -15.64
N ALA A 299 23.24 44.40 -14.92
CA ALA A 299 24.67 44.44 -14.64
C ALA A 299 25.53 44.26 -15.92
N ALA A 300 25.08 43.46 -16.88
CA ALA A 300 25.75 43.33 -18.18
C ALA A 300 25.64 44.62 -19.03
N GLN A 301 24.54 45.36 -18.90
CA GLN A 301 24.33 46.65 -19.57
C GLN A 301 25.18 47.79 -18.95
N THR A 302 25.40 47.80 -17.63
CA THR A 302 26.26 48.81 -16.99
C THR A 302 27.74 48.62 -17.35
N VAL A 303 28.21 47.37 -17.46
CA VAL A 303 29.60 47.05 -17.89
C VAL A 303 29.85 47.43 -19.36
N THR A 304 28.81 47.48 -20.19
CA THR A 304 28.93 47.93 -21.59
C THR A 304 28.86 49.45 -21.74
N GLN A 305 28.18 50.16 -20.82
CA GLN A 305 28.15 51.63 -20.82
C GLN A 305 29.42 52.25 -20.22
N GLU A 306 30.02 51.67 -19.18
CA GLU A 306 31.28 52.18 -18.59
C GLU A 306 32.51 52.06 -19.54
N LYS A 307 32.43 51.21 -20.57
CA LYS A 307 33.47 51.13 -21.61
C LYS A 307 33.36 52.19 -22.72
N THR A 308 32.39 53.10 -22.66
CA THR A 308 32.19 54.14 -23.71
C THR A 308 32.60 55.56 -23.29
N SER A 309 33.12 55.78 -22.09
CA SER A 309 33.50 57.10 -21.58
C SER A 309 34.97 57.22 -21.14
N GLY A 310 35.90 56.74 -21.96
CA GLY A 310 37.34 56.95 -21.78
C GLY A 310 38.03 57.21 -23.12
N GLN A 311 38.58 58.41 -23.28
CA GLN A 311 39.29 58.89 -24.47
C GLN A 311 40.51 58.03 -24.82
N GLY A 312 40.53 57.57 -26.08
CA GLY A 312 41.68 57.58 -27.00
C GLY A 312 43.01 57.03 -26.52
N LEU A 313 43.25 55.74 -26.76
CA LEU A 313 44.51 55.25 -27.31
C LEU A 313 44.22 53.95 -28.07
N ALA A 314 44.52 53.92 -29.37
CA ALA A 314 44.29 52.76 -30.22
C ALA A 314 45.17 51.56 -29.80
N PRO A 315 44.62 50.34 -29.70
CA PRO A 315 45.42 49.12 -29.76
C PRO A 315 45.27 48.42 -31.12
N SER A 316 46.37 47.80 -31.53
CA SER A 316 46.62 47.08 -32.78
C SER A 316 45.59 46.02 -33.18
N PRO A 317 45.48 45.67 -34.47
CA PRO A 317 44.53 44.68 -34.95
C PRO A 317 45.07 43.26 -34.75
N SER A 318 44.69 42.58 -33.67
CA SER A 318 44.89 41.12 -33.58
C SER A 318 44.02 40.45 -32.52
N GLN A 319 42.69 40.59 -32.61
CA GLN A 319 41.78 39.67 -31.89
C GLN A 319 40.32 39.66 -32.37
N GLY A 320 40.02 40.22 -33.54
CA GLY A 320 38.68 40.14 -34.15
C GLY A 320 38.37 38.78 -34.80
N GLN A 321 39.39 38.04 -35.23
CA GLN A 321 39.19 36.78 -35.98
C GLN A 321 38.96 35.54 -35.10
N LYS A 322 39.04 35.65 -33.77
CA LYS A 322 38.79 34.52 -32.84
C LYS A 322 37.35 34.45 -32.32
N ILE A 323 36.54 35.49 -32.51
CA ILE A 323 35.15 35.54 -32.02
C ILE A 323 34.16 35.15 -33.13
N GLU A 324 34.46 35.40 -34.41
CA GLU A 324 33.61 34.93 -35.52
C GLU A 324 33.73 33.41 -35.77
N ALA A 325 34.91 32.82 -35.58
CA ALA A 325 35.09 31.36 -35.69
C ALA A 325 34.32 30.55 -34.62
N ILE A 326 33.95 31.16 -33.50
CA ILE A 326 33.16 30.53 -32.43
C ILE A 326 31.65 30.72 -32.66
N ARG A 327 31.24 31.76 -33.41
CA ARG A 327 29.83 31.96 -33.78
C ARG A 327 29.38 31.07 -34.92
N GLU A 328 30.24 30.78 -35.90
CA GLU A 328 29.92 29.86 -36.99
C GLU A 328 29.89 28.39 -36.52
N THR A 329 30.82 27.97 -35.64
CA THR A 329 30.80 26.61 -35.06
C THR A 329 29.64 26.38 -34.08
N GLY A 330 29.05 27.44 -33.50
CA GLY A 330 27.86 27.33 -32.65
C GLY A 330 26.54 27.18 -33.42
N GLN A 331 26.49 27.55 -34.71
CA GLN A 331 25.28 27.42 -35.54
C GLN A 331 25.17 26.05 -36.23
N ASP A 332 26.30 25.36 -36.44
CA ASP A 332 26.31 24.01 -37.05
C ASP A 332 25.97 22.88 -36.06
N ILE A 333 25.98 23.13 -34.74
CA ILE A 333 25.58 22.13 -33.73
C ILE A 333 24.07 22.19 -33.42
N VAL A 334 23.40 23.31 -33.73
CA VAL A 334 21.97 23.51 -33.41
C VAL A 334 21.04 22.98 -34.50
N ARG A 335 21.48 22.92 -35.77
CA ARG A 335 20.68 22.39 -36.89
C ARG A 335 20.43 20.87 -36.89
N PRO A 336 21.38 19.98 -36.53
CA PRO A 336 21.09 18.54 -36.50
C PRO A 336 20.19 18.13 -35.32
N ALA A 337 20.28 18.82 -34.17
CA ALA A 337 19.48 18.48 -32.98
C ALA A 337 17.98 18.80 -33.12
N GLN A 338 17.63 19.81 -33.92
CA GLN A 338 16.23 20.15 -34.19
C GLN A 338 15.59 19.25 -35.26
N ALA A 339 16.39 18.76 -36.22
CA ALA A 339 15.94 17.81 -37.24
C ALA A 339 15.71 16.40 -36.65
N GLU A 340 16.58 15.93 -35.74
CA GLU A 340 16.41 14.65 -35.03
C GLU A 340 15.22 14.69 -34.06
N ALA A 341 14.98 15.82 -33.38
CA ALA A 341 13.82 15.99 -32.49
C ALA A 341 12.48 16.00 -33.26
N MET A 342 12.45 16.50 -34.50
CA MET A 342 11.26 16.39 -35.37
C MET A 342 11.05 14.96 -35.87
N GLN A 343 12.11 14.25 -36.28
CA GLN A 343 12.01 12.85 -36.70
C GLN A 343 11.58 11.91 -35.56
N GLU A 344 12.05 12.14 -34.33
CA GLU A 344 11.61 11.36 -33.16
C GLU A 344 10.13 11.59 -32.83
N GLN A 345 9.64 12.84 -32.94
CA GLN A 345 8.23 13.15 -32.69
C GLN A 345 7.30 12.57 -33.75
N ASP A 346 7.71 12.56 -35.02
CA ASP A 346 6.96 11.91 -36.10
C ASP A 346 6.94 10.38 -35.94
N SER A 347 8.06 9.78 -35.49
CA SER A 347 8.15 8.34 -35.20
C SER A 347 7.25 7.92 -34.02
N LEU A 348 7.15 8.76 -32.99
CA LEU A 348 6.25 8.58 -31.85
C LEU A 348 4.79 8.72 -32.27
N GLY A 349 4.47 9.67 -33.15
CA GLY A 349 3.15 9.85 -33.74
C GLY A 349 2.71 8.65 -34.60
N GLU A 350 3.62 8.05 -35.37
CA GLU A 350 3.34 6.81 -36.11
C GLU A 350 3.19 5.58 -35.21
N ALA A 351 4.01 5.45 -34.17
CA ALA A 351 3.90 4.38 -33.18
C ALA A 351 2.55 4.43 -32.46
N PHE A 352 2.08 5.63 -32.11
CA PHE A 352 0.77 5.83 -31.47
C PHE A 352 -0.40 5.46 -32.40
N ARG A 353 -0.33 5.86 -33.68
CA ARG A 353 -1.32 5.48 -34.70
C ARG A 353 -1.35 3.96 -34.95
N ARG A 354 -0.18 3.30 -34.92
CA ARG A 354 -0.08 1.84 -35.07
C ARG A 354 -0.65 1.09 -33.86
N ALA A 355 -0.42 1.61 -32.66
CA ALA A 355 -1.00 1.06 -31.43
C ALA A 355 -2.53 1.19 -31.37
N GLN A 356 -3.06 2.34 -31.84
CA GLN A 356 -4.50 2.56 -31.98
C GLN A 356 -5.13 1.56 -32.98
N LYS A 357 -4.56 1.40 -34.18
CA LYS A 357 -5.02 0.39 -35.16
C LYS A 357 -4.96 -1.05 -34.63
N GLN A 358 -3.95 -1.39 -33.83
CA GLN A 358 -3.88 -2.72 -33.20
C GLN A 358 -4.95 -2.91 -32.11
N LYS A 359 -5.29 -1.85 -31.38
CA LYS A 359 -6.37 -1.88 -30.39
C LYS A 359 -7.73 -2.05 -31.05
N GLU A 360 -7.99 -1.33 -32.13
CA GLU A 360 -9.22 -1.47 -32.94
C GLU A 360 -9.33 -2.87 -33.56
N LYS A 361 -8.24 -3.43 -34.13
CA LYS A 361 -8.24 -4.83 -34.62
C LYS A 361 -8.55 -5.84 -33.51
N ARG A 362 -8.06 -5.61 -32.28
CA ARG A 362 -8.34 -6.47 -31.12
C ARG A 362 -9.79 -6.35 -30.64
N GLU A 363 -10.39 -5.17 -30.72
CA GLU A 363 -11.80 -4.97 -30.40
C GLU A 363 -12.70 -5.61 -31.46
N GLN A 364 -12.39 -5.45 -32.76
CA GLN A 364 -13.10 -6.14 -33.85
C GLN A 364 -12.97 -7.66 -33.78
N ALA A 365 -11.83 -8.21 -33.36
CA ALA A 365 -11.67 -9.64 -33.13
C ALA A 365 -12.49 -10.16 -31.94
N LYS A 366 -12.67 -9.35 -30.90
CA LYS A 366 -13.52 -9.69 -29.74
C LYS A 366 -15.01 -9.65 -30.07
N ASP A 367 -15.44 -8.78 -30.97
CA ASP A 367 -16.84 -8.75 -31.41
C ASP A 367 -17.17 -9.89 -32.38
N ARG A 368 -16.20 -10.37 -33.19
CA ARG A 368 -16.37 -11.61 -33.98
C ARG A 368 -16.52 -12.85 -33.09
N ASP A 369 -15.84 -12.89 -31.95
CA ASP A 369 -15.90 -14.02 -30.98
C ASP A 369 -17.17 -13.99 -30.10
N ARG A 370 -17.93 -12.89 -30.12
CA ARG A 370 -19.24 -12.76 -29.47
C ARG A 370 -20.41 -13.06 -30.40
N GLY A 371 -20.14 -13.33 -31.69
CA GLY A 371 -21.14 -13.54 -32.73
C GLY A 371 -21.49 -14.99 -33.06
N ASP A 372 -20.95 -15.99 -32.36
CA ASP A 372 -21.28 -17.41 -32.62
C ASP A 372 -22.07 -18.06 -31.46
N PRO A 373 -23.42 -17.95 -31.46
CA PRO A 373 -24.27 -18.71 -30.55
C PRO A 373 -24.52 -20.10 -31.12
N GLY A 374 -23.50 -20.96 -31.17
CA GLY A 374 -23.60 -22.16 -32.01
C GLY A 374 -22.67 -23.33 -31.69
N ARG A 375 -22.27 -23.59 -30.44
CA ARG A 375 -21.61 -24.87 -30.13
C ARG A 375 -21.94 -25.42 -28.73
N THR A 376 -23.12 -26.00 -28.63
CA THR A 376 -23.43 -27.05 -27.66
C THR A 376 -22.48 -28.23 -27.92
N ARG A 377 -21.63 -28.55 -26.95
CA ARG A 377 -20.92 -29.84 -26.90
C ARG A 377 -21.48 -30.67 -25.76
N ASP A 378 -22.47 -31.45 -26.18
CA ASP A 378 -22.85 -32.77 -25.70
C ASP A 378 -21.73 -33.48 -24.90
N ARG A 379 -22.07 -33.89 -23.67
CA ARG A 379 -21.26 -34.83 -22.88
C ARG A 379 -22.02 -36.14 -22.83
N GLY A 380 -21.69 -36.99 -23.81
CA GLY A 380 -22.09 -38.39 -23.84
C GLY A 380 -21.57 -39.15 -22.61
N ARG A 381 -22.48 -39.96 -22.06
CA ARG A 381 -22.23 -41.09 -21.17
C ARG A 381 -21.42 -42.18 -21.91
N GLY A 382 -20.52 -42.82 -21.19
CA GLY A 382 -20.00 -44.17 -21.46
C GLY A 382 -19.41 -44.66 -20.13
N HIS A 383 -20.16 -45.52 -19.44
CA HIS A 383 -20.03 -46.98 -19.37
C HIS A 383 -18.89 -47.42 -18.45
#